data_AF-A0A923YQ50-F1
#
_entry.id   AF-A0A923YQ50-F1
#
_cell.length_a   1.000
_cell.length_b   1.000
_cell.length_c   1.000
_cell.angle_alpha   90.00
_cell.angle_beta   90.00
_cell.angle_gamma   90.00
#
_symmetry.space_group_name_H-M   'P 1'
#
loop_
_entity.id
_entity.type
_entity.pdbx_description
1 polymer ?
#
loop_
_entity_poly.entity_id
_entity_poly.type
_entity_poly.pdbx_seq_one_letter_code
_entity_poly.pdbx_strand_id
1 'polypeptide(L)'
;YLERGTLSVEIMGRGYAWLDTGTPDSLLEAAEFVRTLEKRQGFKIACPEEIAYNQGFIDDAGLQRSIDRHGKSDYATYLRGSVMGARA
;
A
#
# COMPACT_ATOMS: atom_id res chain seq x y z
N TYR A 1 23.12 -5.63 18.55
CA TYR A 1 22.26 -6.82 18.34
C TYR A 1 23.10 -8.04 18.02
N LEU A 2 23.98 -8.00 17.02
CA LEU A 2 24.84 -9.14 16.64
C LEU A 2 25.74 -9.62 17.79
N GLU A 3 26.59 -8.75 18.35
CA GLU A 3 27.47 -9.10 19.49
C GLU A 3 26.71 -9.51 20.76
N ARG A 4 25.45 -9.06 20.89
CA ARG A 4 24.56 -9.38 22.01
C ARG A 4 23.77 -10.68 21.78
N GLY A 5 23.93 -11.36 20.64
CA GLY A 5 23.19 -12.57 20.28
C GLY A 5 21.69 -12.36 20.03
N THR A 6 21.25 -11.11 19.86
CA THR A 6 19.83 -10.76 19.69
C THR A 6 19.49 -10.28 18.27
N LEU A 7 20.38 -10.51 17.30
CA LEU A 7 20.09 -10.25 15.89
C LEU A 7 19.33 -11.43 15.27
N SER A 8 18.31 -11.13 14.49
CA SER A 8 17.60 -12.09 13.64
C SER A 8 17.57 -11.59 12.21
N VAL A 9 17.60 -12.50 11.24
CA VAL A 9 17.56 -12.19 9.81
C VAL A 9 16.50 -13.04 9.13
N GLU A 10 15.68 -12.41 8.29
CA GLU A 10 14.72 -13.07 7.43
C GLU A 10 15.17 -12.92 5.98
N ILE A 11 15.15 -14.03 5.22
CA ILE A 11 15.63 -14.04 3.84
C ILE A 11 14.46 -13.79 2.89
N MET A 12 14.51 -12.68 2.17
CA MET A 12 13.56 -12.36 1.10
C MET A 12 13.99 -13.09 -0.18
N GLY A 13 13.51 -14.33 -0.33
CA GLY A 13 13.80 -15.18 -1.48
C GLY A 13 13.12 -14.74 -2.78
N ARG A 14 13.18 -15.61 -3.80
CA ARG A 14 12.53 -15.36 -5.09
C ARG A 14 11.04 -15.12 -4.93
N GLY A 15 10.51 -14.11 -5.62
CA GLY A 15 9.10 -13.71 -5.57
C GLY A 15 8.85 -12.44 -4.77
N TYR A 16 9.81 -12.02 -3.94
CA TYR A 16 9.83 -10.69 -3.34
C TYR A 16 10.39 -9.66 -4.30
N ALA A 17 9.85 -8.43 -4.22
CA ALA A 17 10.40 -7.26 -4.87
C ALA A 17 10.95 -6.30 -3.81
N TRP A 18 12.24 -5.98 -3.92
CA TRP A 18 12.88 -4.91 -3.16
C TRP A 18 13.34 -3.86 -4.17
N LEU A 19 12.65 -2.72 -4.18
CA LEU A 19 12.81 -1.68 -5.19
C LEU A 19 13.81 -0.64 -4.71
N ASP A 20 14.71 -0.22 -5.60
CA ASP A 20 15.70 0.81 -5.32
C ASP A 20 15.20 2.18 -5.80
N THR A 21 15.26 3.19 -4.94
CA THR A 21 14.89 4.58 -5.26
C THR A 21 16.08 5.53 -5.13
N GLY A 22 17.31 5.01 -5.15
CA GLY A 22 18.55 5.76 -4.98
C GLY A 22 18.98 6.59 -6.19
N THR A 23 18.45 6.31 -7.38
CA THR A 23 18.72 7.07 -8.61
C THR A 23 17.43 7.45 -9.34
N PRO A 24 17.44 8.47 -10.22
CA PRO A 24 16.28 8.80 -11.04
C PRO A 24 15.79 7.61 -11.89
N ASP A 25 16.72 6.83 -12.46
CA ASP A 25 16.39 5.66 -13.29
C ASP A 25 15.76 4.55 -12.43
N SER A 26 16.37 4.20 -11.30
CA SER A 26 15.84 3.15 -10.41
C SER A 26 14.48 3.56 -9.80
N LEU A 27 14.30 4.85 -9.49
CA LEU A 27 13.01 5.38 -9.02
C LEU A 27 11.93 5.25 -10.11
N LEU A 28 12.26 5.51 -11.37
CA LEU A 28 11.33 5.32 -12.47
C LEU A 28 10.94 3.85 -12.58
N GLU A 29 11.90 2.93 -12.57
CA GLU A 29 11.63 1.49 -12.59
C GLU A 29 10.72 1.05 -11.43
N ALA A 30 10.97 1.54 -10.22
CA ALA A 30 10.12 1.28 -9.06
C ALA A 30 8.68 1.79 -9.25
N ALA A 31 8.52 3.00 -9.79
CA ALA A 31 7.20 3.57 -10.08
C ALA A 31 6.46 2.76 -11.15
N GLU A 32 7.16 2.28 -12.18
CA GLU A 32 6.57 1.44 -13.22
C GLU A 32 6.16 0.07 -12.70
N PHE A 33 6.96 -0.52 -11.81
CA PHE A 33 6.62 -1.77 -11.14
C PHE A 33 5.31 -1.65 -10.35
N VAL A 34 5.20 -0.63 -9.49
CA VAL A 34 3.98 -0.35 -8.70
C VAL A 34 2.79 -0.11 -9.63
N ARG A 35 2.94 0.76 -10.63
CA ARG A 35 1.87 1.08 -11.61
C ARG A 35 1.35 -0.18 -12.31
N THR A 36 2.24 -1.10 -12.68
CA THR A 36 1.89 -2.33 -13.39
C THR A 36 1.09 -3.27 -12.50
N LEU A 37 1.49 -3.42 -11.23
CA LEU A 37 0.78 -4.24 -10.27
C LEU A 37 -0.62 -3.69 -9.95
N GLU A 38 -0.72 -2.39 -9.64
CA GLU A 38 -2.01 -1.77 -9.32
C GLU A 38 -3.01 -1.90 -10.47
N LYS A 39 -2.56 -1.65 -11.72
CA LYS A 39 -3.42 -1.78 -12.91
C LYS A 39 -3.94 -3.19 -13.14
N ARG A 40 -3.16 -4.22 -12.77
CA ARG A 40 -3.52 -5.62 -13.01
C ARG A 40 -4.40 -6.19 -11.90
N GLN A 41 -4.12 -5.85 -10.64
CA GLN A 41 -4.75 -6.50 -9.49
C GLN A 41 -5.91 -5.70 -8.91
N GLY A 42 -6.06 -4.41 -9.25
CA GLY A 42 -7.19 -3.59 -8.84
C GLY A 42 -7.13 -3.10 -7.39
N PHE A 43 -6.03 -3.37 -6.68
CA PHE A 43 -5.72 -2.78 -5.37
C PHE A 43 -4.57 -1.79 -5.44
N LYS A 44 -4.47 -0.94 -4.42
CA LYS A 44 -3.37 0.00 -4.27
C LYS A 44 -2.28 -0.53 -3.35
N ILE A 45 -1.03 -0.36 -3.73
CA ILE A 45 0.11 -0.78 -2.90
C ILE A 45 0.31 0.28 -1.82
N ALA A 46 0.36 -0.18 -0.55
CA ALA A 46 0.61 0.67 0.61
C ALA A 46 -0.40 1.82 0.81
N CYS A 47 -1.69 1.60 0.50
CA CYS A 47 -2.78 2.52 0.83
C CYS A 47 -2.99 2.60 2.36
N PRO A 48 -2.66 3.72 3.04
CA PRO A 48 -2.73 3.78 4.50
C PRO A 48 -4.16 3.69 5.05
N GLU A 49 -5.13 4.28 4.34
CA GLU A 49 -6.54 4.24 4.74
C GLU A 49 -7.10 2.82 4.70
N GLU A 50 -6.78 2.06 3.66
CA GLU A 50 -7.18 0.66 3.53
C GLU A 50 -6.54 -0.19 4.64
N ILE A 51 -5.24 -0.02 4.88
CA ILE A 51 -4.54 -0.73 5.95
C ILE A 51 -5.17 -0.39 7.30
N ALA A 52 -5.39 0.90 7.60
CA ALA A 52 -5.98 1.35 8.85
C ALA A 52 -7.40 0.81 9.02
N TYR A 53 -8.20 0.82 7.96
CA TYR A 53 -9.57 0.29 7.99
C TYR A 53 -9.57 -1.23 8.23
N ASN A 54 -8.76 -1.98 7.49
CA ASN A 54 -8.64 -3.44 7.62
C ASN A 54 -8.13 -3.86 9.00
N GLN A 55 -7.18 -3.12 9.57
CA GLN A 55 -6.67 -3.34 10.93
C GLN A 55 -7.61 -2.82 12.04
N GLY A 56 -8.70 -2.13 11.69
CA GLY A 56 -9.67 -1.61 12.64
C GLY A 56 -9.22 -0.35 13.39
N PHE A 57 -8.21 0.36 12.89
CA PHE A 57 -7.78 1.66 13.42
C PHE A 57 -8.77 2.79 13.08
N ILE A 58 -9.53 2.62 11.99
CA ILE A 58 -10.64 3.51 11.61
C ILE A 58 -11.89 2.70 11.29
N ASP A 59 -13.04 3.30 11.57
CA ASP A 59 -14.37 2.80 11.22
C ASP A 59 -14.84 3.33 9.86
N ASP A 60 -16.05 2.96 9.45
CA ASP A 60 -16.67 3.42 8.20
C ASP A 60 -16.73 4.94 8.11
N ALA A 61 -17.04 5.60 9.24
CA ALA A 61 -17.07 7.06 9.31
C ALA A 61 -15.67 7.65 9.11
N GLY A 62 -14.62 7.04 9.65
CA GLY A 62 -13.23 7.41 9.43
C GLY A 62 -12.80 7.26 7.99
N LEU A 63 -13.14 6.13 7.36
CA LEU A 63 -12.86 5.91 5.94
C LEU A 63 -13.61 6.92 5.07
N GLN A 64 -14.89 7.19 5.36
CA GLN A 64 -15.70 8.18 4.65
C GLN A 64 -15.09 9.58 4.72
N ARG A 65 -14.61 10.02 5.89
CA ARG A 65 -13.91 11.31 6.02
C ARG A 65 -12.68 11.39 5.12
N SER A 66 -11.94 10.29 4.94
CA SER A 66 -10.79 10.28 4.04
C SER A 66 -11.22 10.34 2.56
N ILE A 67 -12.24 9.56 2.17
CA ILE A 67 -12.84 9.62 0.83
C ILE A 67 -13.24 11.06 0.49
N ASP A 68 -13.91 11.75 1.40
CA ASP A 68 -14.39 13.11 1.19
C ASP A 68 -13.23 14.11 1.02
N ARG A 69 -12.14 13.94 1.77
CA ARG A 69 -10.92 14.75 1.64
C ARG A 69 -10.28 14.60 0.25
N HIS A 70 -10.30 13.39 -0.31
CA HIS A 70 -9.73 13.10 -1.63
C HIS A 70 -10.68 13.46 -2.79
N GLY A 71 -11.91 13.87 -2.50
CA GLY A 71 -12.86 14.43 -3.46
C GLY A 71 -13.20 13.48 -4.61
N LYS A 72 -12.93 13.91 -5.85
CA LYS A 72 -13.24 13.18 -7.08
C LYS A 72 -12.02 12.48 -7.71
N SER A 73 -10.95 12.28 -6.94
CA SER A 73 -9.74 11.62 -7.45
C SER A 73 -9.95 10.12 -7.67
N ASP A 74 -9.13 9.51 -8.53
CA ASP A 74 -9.09 8.05 -8.70
C ASP A 74 -8.79 7.32 -7.38
N TYR A 75 -8.05 7.96 -6.48
CA TYR A 75 -7.79 7.45 -5.14
C TYR A 75 -9.08 7.42 -4.29
N ALA A 76 -9.88 8.48 -4.31
CA ALA A 76 -11.18 8.50 -3.63
C ALA A 76 -12.14 7.44 -4.21
N THR A 77 -12.12 7.25 -5.53
CA THR A 77 -12.89 6.21 -6.22
C THR A 77 -12.48 4.81 -5.74
N TYR A 78 -11.17 4.56 -5.62
CA TYR A 78 -10.64 3.30 -5.08
C TYR A 78 -11.13 3.02 -3.66
N LEU A 79 -10.97 3.99 -2.75
CA LEU A 79 -11.39 3.86 -1.36
C LEU A 79 -12.90 3.59 -1.23
N ARG A 80 -13.72 4.26 -2.05
CA ARG A 80 -15.18 4.11 -2.04
C ARG A 80 -15.63 2.75 -2.55
N GLY A 81 -15.00 2.25 -3.63
CA GLY A 81 -15.39 0.99 -4.27
C GLY A 81 -14.80 -0.22 -3.55
N SER A 82 -13.48 -0.35 -3.62
CA SER A 82 -12.77 -1.58 -3.25
C SER A 82 -12.64 -1.76 -1.75
N VAL A 83 -12.48 -0.67 -0.99
CA VAL A 83 -12.21 -0.77 0.46
C VAL A 83 -13.50 -0.81 1.27
N MET A 84 -14.40 0.16 1.06
CA MET A 84 -15.68 0.20 1.80
C MET A 84 -16.62 -0.94 1.41
N GLY A 85 -16.60 -1.37 0.14
CA GLY A 85 -17.45 -2.47 -0.34
C GLY A 85 -17.01 -3.87 0.09
N ALA A 86 -15.75 -4.06 0.51
CA ALA A 86 -15.20 -5.38 0.85
C ALA A 86 -15.55 -5.89 2.26
N ARG A 87 -16.17 -5.05 3.11
CA ARG A 87 -16.59 -5.40 4.48
C ARG A 87 -18.08 -5.71 4.62
N ALA A 88 -18.84 -5.74 3.52
CA ALA A 88 -20.26 -6.09 3.49
C ALA A 88 -20.50 -7.60 3.56
#